data_AF-A0A2V6L0W6-F1
#
_entry.id   AF-A0A2V6L0W6-F1
#
_cell.length_a   1.000
_cell.length_b   1.000
_cell.length_c   1.000
_cell.angle_alpha   90.00
_cell.angle_beta   90.00
_cell.angle_gamma   90.00
#
_symmetry.space_group_name_H-M   'P 1'
#
loop_
_entity.id
_entity.type
_entity.pdbx_description
1 polymer ?
#
loop_
_entity_poly.entity_id
_entity_poly.type
_entity_poly.pdbx_seq_one_letter_code
_entity_poly.pdbx_strand_id
1 'polypeptide(L)'
;MFCAMDACARWIRQESATSLNPSQVESSLVQLSEQWPASAQPLLEVVEQFPLGKAALLHLLAVSSICATRLTRNPETLLWLCQPEVCLASRGPAETRAELHALAAASEDSTKFAGLRFWKGREMTRVALRELAGVAPLEETTGELSHIAEICIRRVFEHWDAALRQRHGSPKADFAILALGKLGGGELNHSSDVDLLFLYSEEGQLAPHISYHEFFNRLGNKILETFSTPDPAGSLFRVDLRLRPEGSPGPLARSLESMENYYSGFGETWERLALIKARGIAGSRELAYDFLRQHQPFIYPKITTPDLLDEIAHIKHRIERDIVGREKLGRDVKLGRGGIRDIEFIVQTLQLIHGTRHPFLQEPSMLKALRALRELDLLAPDEVLALDNAYRFLRRVEHRLQIEGEQQTHTVPDEPEALRRLALSLRFSSPGEFTATLHARMETVRPIFQRIISDTPAESAKPNLEIFNDPQRAEKALRDLERGPTSFHVAPRTRQIFHKLRPALLDWLAKAADPDSTLNQFVRFVEAYGLRSLLFELLVTNPKLLELLVKTFDASRFAGDLLIRRPQLLEDITRDPTFDEPRSMAENLRRLDTFGANANNLDPVRAYRQRQ
;
A
#
# COMPACT_ATOMS: atom_id res chain seq x y z
N MET A 1 49.97 30.02 -7.45
CA MET A 1 49.32 28.91 -6.71
C MET A 1 48.81 29.36 -5.33
N PHE A 2 49.65 29.92 -4.44
CA PHE A 2 49.21 30.37 -3.10
C PHE A 2 48.10 31.44 -3.08
N CYS A 3 48.15 32.48 -3.93
CA CYS A 3 47.09 33.50 -4.00
C CYS A 3 45.73 32.96 -4.50
N ALA A 4 45.73 31.96 -5.39
CA ALA A 4 44.50 31.38 -5.94
C ALA A 4 43.80 30.45 -4.93
N MET A 5 44.57 29.69 -4.14
CA MET A 5 44.02 28.86 -3.06
C MET A 5 43.40 29.72 -1.95
N ASP A 6 44.01 30.85 -1.60
CA ASP A 6 43.49 31.78 -0.60
C ASP A 6 42.25 32.58 -1.10
N ALA A 7 42.11 32.77 -2.41
CA ALA A 7 40.90 33.35 -3.01
C ALA A 7 39.71 32.36 -2.96
N CYS A 8 39.94 31.09 -3.32
CA CYS A 8 38.90 30.05 -3.26
C CYS A 8 38.41 29.83 -1.81
N ALA A 9 39.32 29.70 -0.85
CA ALA A 9 38.97 29.51 0.56
C ALA A 9 38.17 30.68 1.15
N ARG A 10 38.49 31.93 0.76
CA ARG A 10 37.71 33.11 1.15
C ARG A 10 36.31 33.11 0.52
N TRP A 11 36.21 32.77 -0.76
CA TRP A 11 34.94 32.66 -1.46
C TRP A 11 34.03 31.60 -0.83
N ILE A 12 34.56 30.41 -0.52
CA ILE A 12 33.78 29.34 0.14
C ILE A 12 33.17 29.84 1.46
N ARG A 13 33.97 30.50 2.32
CA ARG A 13 33.49 31.05 3.60
C ARG A 13 32.43 32.13 3.43
N GLN A 14 32.55 32.95 2.39
CA GLN A 14 31.58 34.02 2.12
C GLN A 14 30.23 33.45 1.66
N GLU A 15 30.25 32.53 0.70
CA GLU A 15 29.03 31.94 0.14
C GLU A 15 28.34 31.03 1.17
N SER A 16 29.10 30.25 1.96
CA SER A 16 28.54 29.36 2.98
C SER A 16 27.81 30.13 4.09
N ALA A 17 28.35 31.27 4.54
CA ALA A 17 27.80 32.08 5.64
C ALA A 17 26.38 32.59 5.37
N THR A 18 26.01 32.75 4.10
CA THR A 18 24.67 33.24 3.70
C THR A 18 23.67 32.13 3.40
N SER A 19 24.10 30.87 3.46
CA SER A 19 23.28 29.70 3.13
C SER A 19 22.41 29.23 4.31
N LEU A 20 21.43 28.37 4.01
CA LEU A 20 20.53 27.80 5.03
C LEU A 20 21.25 26.89 6.05
N ASN A 21 22.40 26.33 5.67
CA ASN A 21 23.20 25.43 6.50
C ASN A 21 24.69 25.66 6.23
N PRO A 22 25.29 26.71 6.84
CA PRO A 22 26.64 27.15 6.51
C PRO A 22 27.71 26.06 6.66
N SER A 23 27.65 25.28 7.73
CA SER A 23 28.65 24.22 7.99
C SER A 23 28.63 23.13 6.92
N GLN A 24 27.44 22.70 6.49
CA GLN A 24 27.30 21.69 5.45
C GLN A 24 27.77 22.21 4.09
N VAL A 25 27.40 23.44 3.72
CA VAL A 25 27.81 24.04 2.45
C VAL A 25 29.32 24.24 2.41
N GLU A 26 29.92 24.78 3.48
CA GLU A 26 31.37 24.96 3.58
C GLU A 26 32.11 23.63 3.44
N SER A 27 31.73 22.62 4.24
CA SER A 27 32.33 21.29 4.18
C SER A 27 32.22 20.66 2.79
N SER A 28 31.08 20.83 2.12
CA SER A 28 30.85 20.26 0.79
C SER A 28 31.71 20.94 -0.27
N LEU A 29 31.81 22.27 -0.24
CA LEU A 29 32.64 23.02 -1.20
C LEU A 29 34.14 22.78 -0.98
N VAL A 30 34.59 22.64 0.27
CA VAL A 30 35.98 22.27 0.58
C VAL A 30 36.31 20.88 0.00
N GLN A 31 35.48 19.87 0.29
CA GLN A 31 35.69 18.52 -0.24
C GLN A 31 35.65 18.48 -1.77
N LEU A 32 34.71 19.20 -2.39
CA LEU A 32 34.65 19.34 -3.85
C LEU A 32 35.93 19.97 -4.39
N SER A 33 36.47 21.00 -3.73
CA SER A 33 37.70 21.67 -4.15
C SER A 33 38.93 20.76 -4.03
N GLU A 34 38.98 19.89 -3.03
CA GLU A 34 40.07 18.94 -2.82
C GLU A 34 40.08 17.81 -3.87
N GLN A 35 38.89 17.37 -4.29
CA GLN A 35 38.72 16.27 -5.24
C GLN A 35 38.44 16.76 -6.68
N TRP A 36 38.55 18.06 -6.93
CA TRP A 36 38.16 18.66 -8.21
C TRP A 36 39.06 18.17 -9.35
N PRO A 37 38.52 17.79 -10.53
CA PRO A 37 39.33 17.33 -11.64
C PRO A 37 40.28 18.42 -12.12
N ALA A 38 41.59 18.14 -12.16
CA ALA A 38 42.62 19.11 -12.54
C ALA A 38 42.49 19.61 -14.00
N SER A 39 41.84 18.84 -14.87
CA SER A 39 41.57 19.17 -16.26
C SER A 39 40.29 19.99 -16.45
N ALA A 40 39.46 20.15 -15.42
CA ALA A 40 38.20 20.89 -15.49
C ALA A 40 38.40 22.39 -15.25
N GLN A 41 37.41 23.18 -15.65
CA GLN A 41 37.32 24.61 -15.30
C GLN A 41 37.33 24.78 -13.77
N PRO A 42 37.92 25.85 -13.20
CA PRO A 42 37.98 26.06 -11.76
C PRO A 42 36.59 25.96 -11.10
N LEU A 43 36.49 25.23 -9.98
CA LEU A 43 35.23 25.01 -9.25
C LEU A 43 34.45 26.31 -9.01
N LEU A 44 35.15 27.38 -8.59
CA LEU A 44 34.53 28.68 -8.34
C LEU A 44 33.81 29.22 -9.59
N GLU A 45 34.42 29.13 -10.77
CA GLU A 45 33.78 29.60 -12.00
C GLU A 45 32.59 28.72 -12.37
N VAL A 46 32.71 27.40 -12.19
CA VAL A 46 31.62 26.44 -12.43
C VAL A 46 30.41 26.72 -11.53
N VAL A 47 30.63 27.09 -10.27
CA VAL A 47 29.53 27.45 -9.34
C VAL A 47 28.94 28.83 -9.67
N GLU A 48 29.77 29.83 -9.96
CA GLU A 48 29.28 31.18 -10.31
C GLU A 48 28.49 31.19 -11.63
N GLN A 49 28.90 30.37 -12.60
CA GLN A 49 28.26 30.26 -13.92
C GLN A 49 27.21 29.14 -13.99
N PHE A 50 26.81 28.57 -12.84
CA PHE A 50 25.90 27.44 -12.82
C PHE A 50 24.56 27.79 -13.52
N PRO A 51 24.03 26.98 -14.46
CA PRO A 51 22.93 27.43 -15.32
C PRO A 51 21.62 27.76 -14.60
N LEU A 52 21.35 27.10 -13.47
CA LEU A 52 20.19 27.40 -12.60
C LEU A 52 20.49 28.51 -11.57
N GLY A 53 21.65 29.15 -11.67
CA GLY A 53 22.19 30.12 -10.72
C GLY A 53 22.88 29.47 -9.53
N LYS A 54 23.93 30.12 -9.01
CA LYS A 54 24.69 29.66 -7.84
C LYS A 54 23.81 29.40 -6.61
N ALA A 55 22.78 30.23 -6.41
CA ALA A 55 21.86 30.11 -5.29
C ALA A 55 21.13 28.76 -5.29
N ALA A 56 20.77 28.20 -6.45
CA ALA A 56 20.11 26.91 -6.54
C ALA A 56 21.04 25.77 -6.10
N LEU A 57 22.29 25.78 -6.56
CA LEU A 57 23.29 24.78 -6.17
C LEU A 57 23.62 24.86 -4.68
N LEU A 58 23.86 26.07 -4.14
CA LEU A 58 24.11 26.27 -2.72
C LEU A 58 22.90 25.84 -1.88
N HIS A 59 21.68 26.07 -2.35
CA HIS A 59 20.46 25.60 -1.68
C HIS A 59 20.39 24.07 -1.65
N LEU A 60 20.73 23.38 -2.76
CA LEU A 60 20.83 21.92 -2.79
C LEU A 60 21.85 21.41 -1.77
N LEU A 61 23.05 21.99 -1.75
CA LEU A 61 24.10 21.63 -0.81
C LEU A 61 23.69 21.91 0.64
N ALA A 62 22.92 22.95 0.91
CA ALA A 62 22.45 23.28 2.25
C ALA A 62 21.34 22.35 2.75
N VAL A 63 20.43 21.93 1.86
CA VAL A 63 19.25 21.14 2.20
C VAL A 63 19.53 19.64 2.17
N SER A 64 20.30 19.15 1.20
CA SER A 64 20.43 17.72 0.92
C SER A 64 21.84 17.20 1.20
N SER A 65 22.03 16.61 2.37
CA SER A 65 23.30 15.99 2.77
C SER A 65 23.71 14.84 1.85
N ILE A 66 22.73 14.09 1.35
CA ILE A 66 22.94 12.96 0.44
C ILE A 66 23.37 13.44 -0.96
N CYS A 67 22.77 14.50 -1.49
CA CYS A 67 23.20 15.08 -2.76
C CYS A 67 24.59 15.69 -2.63
N ALA A 68 24.88 16.39 -1.52
CA ALA A 68 26.20 16.90 -1.23
C ALA A 68 27.25 15.77 -1.24
N THR A 69 26.97 14.65 -0.55
CA THR A 69 27.86 13.49 -0.51
C THR A 69 28.06 12.84 -1.89
N ARG A 70 27.01 12.78 -2.72
CA ARG A 70 27.13 12.27 -4.10
C ARG A 70 28.03 13.16 -4.96
N LEU A 71 27.88 14.48 -4.84
CA LEU A 71 28.68 15.46 -5.58
C LEU A 71 30.13 15.45 -5.11
N THR A 72 30.39 15.42 -3.80
CA THR A 72 31.76 15.38 -3.27
C THR A 72 32.46 14.09 -3.66
N ARG A 73 31.77 12.93 -3.60
CA ARG A 73 32.33 11.64 -3.98
C ARG A 73 32.58 11.49 -5.49
N ASN A 74 31.79 12.15 -6.33
CA ASN A 74 31.93 12.10 -7.79
C ASN A 74 31.80 13.52 -8.39
N PRO A 75 32.85 14.36 -8.30
CA PRO A 75 32.80 15.77 -8.73
C PRO A 75 32.43 15.96 -10.20
N GLU A 76 32.70 14.98 -11.07
CA GLU A 76 32.27 15.00 -12.48
C GLU A 76 30.74 15.07 -12.63
N THR A 77 29.98 14.63 -11.61
CA THR A 77 28.53 14.80 -11.58
C THR A 77 28.14 16.28 -11.61
N LEU A 78 28.91 17.15 -10.95
CA LEU A 78 28.65 18.59 -10.98
C LEU A 78 28.91 19.15 -12.39
N LEU A 79 29.97 18.71 -13.07
CA LEU A 79 30.25 19.10 -14.46
C LEU A 79 29.14 18.67 -15.42
N TRP A 80 28.62 17.45 -15.23
CA TRP A 80 27.44 16.97 -15.97
C TRP A 80 26.19 17.80 -15.69
N LEU A 81 25.94 18.19 -14.43
CA LEU A 81 24.83 19.08 -14.07
C LEU A 81 24.97 20.50 -14.63
N CYS A 82 26.19 20.96 -14.91
CA CYS A 82 26.44 22.28 -15.49
C CYS A 82 26.08 22.39 -16.97
N GLN A 83 25.78 21.27 -17.63
CA GLN A 83 25.30 21.27 -19.01
C GLN A 83 23.85 21.81 -19.04
N PRO A 84 23.55 22.90 -19.78
CA PRO A 84 22.21 23.48 -19.83
C PRO A 84 21.13 22.48 -20.24
N GLU A 85 21.44 21.61 -21.21
CA GLU A 85 20.57 20.53 -21.69
C GLU A 85 20.23 19.48 -20.62
N VAL A 86 21.07 19.34 -19.60
CA VAL A 86 20.84 18.43 -18.47
C VAL A 86 19.97 19.11 -17.41
N CYS A 87 20.36 20.30 -16.94
CA CYS A 87 19.73 20.91 -15.77
C CYS A 87 18.46 21.71 -16.08
N LEU A 88 18.30 22.26 -17.30
CA LEU A 88 17.14 23.10 -17.66
C LEU A 88 15.99 22.31 -18.29
N ALA A 89 16.26 21.20 -18.97
CA ALA A 89 15.24 20.43 -19.70
C ALA A 89 14.77 19.17 -18.93
N SER A 90 13.46 18.88 -18.98
CA SER A 90 12.93 17.61 -18.50
C SER A 90 13.49 16.49 -19.37
N ARG A 91 13.88 15.35 -18.78
CA ARG A 91 14.48 14.26 -19.54
C ARG A 91 13.47 13.15 -19.79
N GLY A 92 13.26 12.84 -21.07
CA GLY A 92 12.36 11.77 -21.50
C GLY A 92 13.01 10.38 -21.44
N PRO A 93 12.21 9.29 -21.50
CA PRO A 93 12.73 7.92 -21.45
C PRO A 93 13.72 7.54 -22.57
N ALA A 94 13.61 8.18 -23.73
CA ALA A 94 14.48 7.90 -24.87
C ALA A 94 15.92 8.40 -24.64
N GLU A 95 16.05 9.63 -24.12
CA GLU A 95 17.34 10.27 -23.81
C GLU A 95 18.08 9.53 -22.70
N THR A 96 17.37 9.12 -21.65
CA THR A 96 17.96 8.40 -20.51
C THR A 96 18.39 6.98 -20.89
N ARG A 97 17.72 6.32 -21.84
CA ARG A 97 18.09 4.97 -22.28
C ARG A 97 19.43 4.94 -23.04
N ALA A 98 19.66 5.90 -23.92
CA ALA A 98 20.91 6.00 -24.68
C ALA A 98 22.12 6.17 -23.74
N GLU A 99 21.99 7.03 -22.74
CA GLU A 99 23.03 7.27 -21.74
C GLU A 99 23.28 6.05 -20.85
N LEU A 100 22.23 5.32 -20.47
CA LEU A 100 22.37 4.12 -19.65
C LEU A 100 23.08 2.97 -20.40
N HIS A 101 22.91 2.88 -21.73
CA HIS A 101 23.67 1.92 -22.54
C HIS A 101 25.18 2.23 -22.52
N ALA A 102 25.55 3.51 -22.58
CA ALA A 102 26.95 3.92 -22.47
C ALA A 102 27.56 3.60 -21.09
N LEU A 103 26.81 3.85 -20.01
CA LEU A 103 27.27 3.56 -18.63
C LEU A 103 27.36 2.06 -18.33
N ALA A 104 26.45 1.25 -18.88
CA ALA A 104 26.44 -0.20 -18.66
C ALA A 104 27.62 -0.91 -19.36
N ALA A 105 28.06 -0.40 -20.52
CA ALA A 105 29.20 -0.95 -21.25
C ALA A 105 30.54 -0.80 -20.49
N ALA A 106 30.61 0.09 -19.50
CA ALA A 106 31.83 0.38 -18.74
C ALA A 106 31.98 -0.45 -17.44
N SER A 107 31.02 -1.33 -17.09
CA SER A 107 31.04 -2.07 -15.82
C SER A 107 31.49 -3.52 -16.01
N GLU A 108 32.50 -3.95 -15.24
CA GLU A 108 33.07 -5.31 -15.32
C GLU A 108 32.17 -6.40 -14.73
N ASP A 109 31.33 -6.08 -13.73
CA ASP A 109 30.41 -7.04 -13.08
C ASP A 109 28.95 -6.61 -13.27
N SER A 110 28.34 -7.17 -14.31
CA SER A 110 26.94 -6.89 -14.67
C SER A 110 25.91 -7.27 -13.57
N THR A 111 26.28 -8.14 -12.62
CA THR A 111 25.34 -8.63 -11.59
C THR A 111 25.17 -7.67 -10.41
N LYS A 112 26.13 -6.76 -10.20
CA LYS A 112 26.09 -5.76 -9.11
C LYS A 112 25.34 -4.48 -9.49
N PHE A 113 25.17 -4.24 -10.79
CA PHE A 113 24.49 -3.06 -11.32
C PHE A 113 25.10 -1.73 -10.82
N ALA A 114 26.42 -1.67 -10.62
CA ALA A 114 27.12 -0.49 -10.10
C ALA A 114 26.86 0.77 -10.95
N GLY A 115 26.92 0.64 -12.29
CA GLY A 115 26.61 1.73 -13.21
C GLY A 115 25.16 2.22 -13.11
N LEU A 116 24.20 1.32 -12.87
CA LEU A 116 22.78 1.66 -12.70
C LEU A 116 22.54 2.40 -11.36
N ARG A 117 23.23 1.99 -10.30
CA ARG A 117 23.16 2.63 -8.96
C ARG A 117 23.73 4.04 -9.00
N PHE A 118 24.89 4.21 -9.64
CA PHE A 118 25.49 5.52 -9.89
C PHE A 118 24.55 6.40 -10.72
N TRP A 119 24.04 5.89 -11.84
CA TRP A 119 23.10 6.60 -12.70
C TRP A 119 21.86 7.06 -11.93
N LYS A 120 21.24 6.17 -11.14
CA LYS A 120 20.07 6.50 -10.31
C LYS A 120 20.41 7.63 -9.34
N GLY A 121 21.52 7.51 -8.61
CA GLY A 121 21.94 8.54 -7.65
C GLY A 121 22.14 9.91 -8.31
N ARG A 122 22.77 9.90 -9.49
CA ARG A 122 23.02 11.11 -10.28
C ARG A 122 21.74 11.77 -10.82
N GLU A 123 20.82 10.98 -11.39
CA GLU A 123 19.53 11.49 -11.85
C GLU A 123 18.66 12.00 -10.70
N MET A 124 18.64 11.28 -9.57
CA MET A 124 17.95 11.73 -8.36
C MET A 124 18.44 13.11 -7.90
N THR A 125 19.75 13.33 -7.92
CA THR A 125 20.34 14.63 -7.58
C THR A 125 19.94 15.73 -8.58
N ARG A 126 19.85 15.42 -9.88
CA ARG A 126 19.35 16.36 -10.90
C ARG A 126 17.90 16.75 -10.64
N VAL A 127 17.01 15.78 -10.39
CA VAL A 127 15.59 16.04 -10.14
C VAL A 127 15.42 16.87 -8.86
N ALA A 128 16.14 16.55 -7.79
CA ALA A 128 16.12 17.35 -6.56
C ALA A 128 16.56 18.80 -6.82
N LEU A 129 17.66 19.00 -7.56
CA LEU A 129 18.14 20.33 -7.90
C LEU A 129 17.08 21.17 -8.64
N ARG A 130 16.43 20.59 -9.66
CA ARG A 130 15.37 21.26 -10.43
C ARG A 130 14.18 21.65 -9.56
N GLU A 131 13.74 20.75 -8.68
CA GLU A 131 12.64 21.02 -7.75
C GLU A 131 13.00 22.15 -6.77
N LEU A 132 14.21 22.13 -6.21
CA LEU A 132 14.69 23.18 -5.29
C LEU A 132 14.84 24.54 -5.98
N ALA A 133 15.31 24.54 -7.23
CA ALA A 133 15.39 25.74 -8.07
C ALA A 133 14.00 26.30 -8.42
N GLY A 134 12.96 25.46 -8.39
CA GLY A 134 11.59 25.83 -8.73
C GLY A 134 11.35 25.91 -10.24
N VAL A 135 12.12 25.16 -11.03
CA VAL A 135 12.02 25.13 -12.50
C VAL A 135 11.21 23.95 -13.04
N ALA A 136 10.89 22.97 -12.18
CA ALA A 136 10.08 21.81 -12.53
C ALA A 136 8.76 21.80 -11.73
N PRO A 137 7.59 21.69 -12.37
CA PRO A 137 6.32 21.49 -11.68
C PRO A 137 6.23 20.08 -11.07
N LEU A 138 5.30 19.89 -10.12
CA LEU A 138 5.14 18.63 -9.39
C LEU A 138 4.96 17.42 -10.32
N GLU A 139 4.12 17.53 -11.34
CA GLU A 139 3.87 16.45 -12.30
C GLU A 139 5.14 16.04 -13.06
N GLU A 140 5.99 17.01 -13.39
CA GLU A 140 7.27 16.74 -14.06
C GLU A 140 8.23 16.03 -13.10
N THR A 141 8.43 16.58 -11.89
CA THR A 141 9.30 15.97 -10.88
C THR A 141 8.88 14.53 -10.58
N THR A 142 7.60 14.32 -10.27
CA THR A 142 7.09 12.99 -9.89
C THR A 142 7.08 12.02 -11.07
N GLY A 143 6.85 12.52 -12.28
CA GLY A 143 7.02 11.78 -13.52
C GLY A 143 8.47 11.33 -13.72
N GLU A 144 9.45 12.22 -13.64
CA GLU A 144 10.88 11.89 -13.78
C GLU A 144 11.33 10.85 -12.73
N LEU A 145 10.92 11.01 -11.46
CA LEU A 145 11.21 10.05 -10.39
C LEU A 145 10.62 8.66 -10.70
N SER A 146 9.40 8.62 -11.21
CA SER A 146 8.73 7.38 -11.62
C SER A 146 9.46 6.72 -12.79
N HIS A 147 9.90 7.50 -13.79
CA HIS A 147 10.68 6.99 -14.91
C HIS A 147 12.03 6.41 -14.47
N ILE A 148 12.73 7.06 -13.54
CA ILE A 148 13.99 6.54 -12.99
C ILE A 148 13.77 5.18 -12.34
N ALA A 149 12.71 5.04 -11.53
CA ALA A 149 12.34 3.76 -10.91
C ALA A 149 12.01 2.68 -11.95
N GLU A 150 11.19 3.00 -12.96
CA GLU A 150 10.85 2.05 -14.02
C GLU A 150 12.08 1.57 -14.80
N ILE A 151 13.02 2.47 -15.13
CA ILE A 151 14.25 2.09 -15.82
C ILE A 151 15.08 1.13 -14.97
N CYS A 152 15.24 1.41 -13.67
CA CYS A 152 15.94 0.51 -12.76
C CYS A 152 15.28 -0.87 -12.72
N ILE A 153 13.95 -0.92 -12.59
CA ILE A 153 13.19 -2.18 -12.50
C ILE A 153 13.30 -2.98 -13.80
N ARG A 154 13.10 -2.33 -14.95
CA ARG A 154 13.21 -2.98 -16.27
C ARG A 154 14.59 -3.59 -16.47
N ARG A 155 15.68 -2.86 -16.15
CA ARG A 155 17.04 -3.36 -16.36
C ARG A 155 17.39 -4.55 -15.48
N VAL A 156 16.99 -4.52 -14.21
CA VAL A 156 17.21 -5.65 -13.30
C VAL A 156 16.38 -6.86 -13.74
N PHE A 157 15.12 -6.65 -14.14
CA PHE A 157 14.27 -7.70 -14.70
C PHE A 157 14.87 -8.31 -15.98
N GLU A 158 15.22 -7.50 -16.98
CA GLU A 158 15.79 -7.94 -18.25
C GLU A 158 17.04 -8.81 -18.06
N HIS A 159 17.94 -8.38 -17.16
CA HIS A 159 19.15 -9.13 -16.84
C HIS A 159 18.84 -10.49 -16.22
N TRP A 160 18.01 -10.54 -15.16
CA TRP A 160 17.74 -11.80 -14.46
C TRP A 160 16.84 -12.75 -15.24
N ASP A 161 15.90 -12.23 -16.03
CA ASP A 161 15.08 -13.06 -16.93
C ASP A 161 15.98 -13.73 -17.98
N ALA A 162 16.84 -12.97 -18.65
CA ALA A 162 17.79 -13.52 -19.62
C ALA A 162 18.74 -14.56 -18.99
N ALA A 163 19.32 -14.26 -17.83
CA ALA A 163 20.24 -15.15 -17.14
C ALA A 163 19.58 -16.46 -16.68
N LEU A 164 18.35 -16.39 -16.14
CA LEU A 164 17.61 -17.59 -15.71
C LEU A 164 17.15 -18.41 -16.91
N ARG A 165 16.69 -17.77 -17.99
CA ARG A 165 16.32 -18.45 -19.24
C ARG A 165 17.51 -19.17 -19.87
N GLN A 166 18.69 -18.55 -19.86
CA GLN A 166 19.92 -19.18 -20.35
C GLN A 166 20.31 -20.41 -19.50
N ARG A 167 20.12 -20.34 -18.18
CA ARG A 167 20.52 -21.41 -17.24
C ARG A 167 19.54 -22.58 -17.18
N HIS A 168 18.25 -22.32 -17.22
CA HIS A 168 17.20 -23.30 -16.92
C HIS A 168 16.29 -23.62 -18.12
N GLY A 169 16.45 -22.92 -19.24
CA GLY A 169 15.50 -22.95 -20.36
C GLY A 169 14.43 -21.85 -20.22
N SER A 170 13.67 -21.65 -21.30
CA SER A 170 12.66 -20.60 -21.38
C SER A 170 11.25 -21.13 -21.17
N PRO A 171 10.49 -20.64 -20.16
CA PRO A 171 9.05 -20.85 -20.09
C PRO A 171 8.36 -20.31 -21.34
N LYS A 172 7.29 -20.99 -21.77
CA LYS A 172 6.35 -20.46 -22.77
C LYS A 172 5.43 -19.39 -22.20
N ALA A 173 5.19 -19.46 -20.89
CA ALA A 173 4.44 -18.45 -20.17
C ALA A 173 5.18 -17.10 -20.16
N ASP A 174 4.39 -16.04 -20.26
CA ASP A 174 4.84 -14.67 -20.13
C ASP A 174 4.97 -14.27 -18.65
N PHE A 175 5.77 -13.24 -18.38
CA PHE A 175 5.89 -12.60 -17.07
C PHE A 175 5.70 -11.10 -17.19
N ALA A 176 5.03 -10.48 -16.23
CA ALA A 176 4.81 -9.04 -16.16
C ALA A 176 5.04 -8.50 -14.74
N ILE A 177 5.52 -7.27 -14.67
CA ILE A 177 5.63 -6.50 -13.44
C ILE A 177 4.62 -5.35 -13.51
N LEU A 178 3.69 -5.34 -12.56
CA LEU A 178 2.72 -4.27 -12.36
C LEU A 178 3.23 -3.36 -11.23
N ALA A 179 3.23 -2.06 -11.46
CA ALA A 179 3.41 -1.05 -10.42
C ALA A 179 2.06 -0.71 -9.79
N LEU A 180 2.05 -0.55 -8.48
CA LEU A 180 0.93 -0.08 -7.68
C LEU A 180 1.27 1.28 -7.04
N GLY A 181 0.37 1.82 -6.23
CA GLY A 181 0.65 2.98 -5.39
C GLY A 181 1.14 4.19 -6.19
N LYS A 182 2.14 4.91 -5.65
CA LYS A 182 2.67 6.12 -6.29
C LYS A 182 3.32 5.85 -7.64
N LEU A 183 4.05 4.74 -7.79
CA LEU A 183 4.70 4.38 -9.05
C LEU A 183 3.67 4.06 -10.15
N GLY A 184 2.62 3.33 -9.79
CA GLY A 184 1.51 3.00 -10.69
C GLY A 184 0.82 4.25 -11.25
N GLY A 185 0.60 5.25 -10.39
CA GLY A 185 0.08 6.57 -10.76
C GLY A 185 1.05 7.50 -11.49
N GLY A 186 2.34 7.15 -11.61
CA GLY A 186 3.37 8.03 -12.18
C GLY A 186 3.72 9.21 -11.26
N GLU A 187 3.57 9.04 -9.96
CA GLU A 187 3.54 10.09 -8.94
C GLU A 187 4.56 9.84 -7.81
N LEU A 188 5.71 9.21 -8.09
CA LEU A 188 6.73 8.84 -7.09
C LEU A 188 7.35 10.07 -6.38
N ASN A 189 7.74 9.93 -5.10
CA ASN A 189 8.54 10.95 -4.38
C ASN A 189 10.03 10.57 -4.34
N HIS A 190 10.87 11.50 -3.85
CA HIS A 190 12.32 11.30 -3.67
C HIS A 190 12.70 10.09 -2.82
N SER A 191 11.93 9.78 -1.78
CA SER A 191 12.12 8.58 -0.97
C SER A 191 10.78 7.84 -0.79
N SER A 192 10.41 7.09 -1.84
CA SER A 192 9.26 6.19 -1.82
C SER A 192 9.70 4.74 -2.01
N ASP A 193 8.96 3.83 -1.38
CA ASP A 193 8.98 2.44 -1.77
C ASP A 193 8.33 2.30 -3.16
N VAL A 194 8.76 1.31 -3.93
CA VAL A 194 8.14 0.93 -5.20
C VAL A 194 7.25 -0.28 -4.94
N ASP A 195 5.94 -0.05 -4.92
CA ASP A 195 4.94 -1.08 -4.73
C ASP A 195 4.78 -1.90 -6.02
N LEU A 196 5.13 -3.18 -6.01
CA LEU A 196 5.12 -4.04 -7.19
C LEU A 196 4.23 -5.28 -7.01
N LEU A 197 3.77 -5.83 -8.12
CA LEU A 197 3.07 -7.11 -8.22
C LEU A 197 3.62 -7.89 -9.40
N PHE A 198 4.01 -9.15 -9.16
CA PHE A 198 4.56 -10.04 -10.20
C PHE A 198 3.51 -11.05 -10.66
N LEU A 199 3.40 -11.20 -11.97
CA LEU A 199 2.36 -11.97 -12.63
C LEU A 199 3.00 -12.82 -13.74
N TYR A 200 2.53 -14.06 -13.90
CA TYR A 200 2.81 -14.86 -15.09
C TYR A 200 1.52 -15.37 -15.74
N SER A 201 1.56 -15.70 -17.04
CA SER A 201 0.34 -15.93 -17.81
C SER A 201 -0.43 -17.20 -17.43
N GLU A 202 0.26 -18.32 -17.22
CA GLU A 202 -0.36 -19.63 -16.99
C GLU A 202 0.52 -20.56 -16.15
N GLU A 203 -0.11 -21.54 -15.48
CA GLU A 203 0.61 -22.63 -14.83
C GLU A 203 1.23 -23.58 -15.85
N GLY A 204 2.33 -24.22 -15.49
CA GLY A 204 3.01 -25.15 -16.39
C GLY A 204 4.29 -25.73 -15.82
N GLN A 205 4.94 -26.55 -16.64
CA GLN A 205 6.23 -27.19 -16.33
C GLN A 205 7.27 -26.74 -17.36
N LEU A 206 8.42 -26.27 -16.87
CA LEU A 206 9.58 -25.95 -17.70
C LEU A 206 10.44 -27.20 -17.93
N ALA A 207 10.63 -27.98 -16.87
CA ALA A 207 11.37 -29.23 -16.85
C ALA A 207 10.74 -30.17 -15.82
N PRO A 208 11.06 -31.48 -15.78
CA PRO A 208 10.45 -32.42 -14.82
C PRO A 208 10.55 -32.03 -13.34
N HIS A 209 11.48 -31.15 -12.99
CA HIS A 209 11.73 -30.68 -11.62
C HIS A 209 11.62 -29.16 -11.45
N ILE A 210 11.09 -28.43 -12.44
CA ILE A 210 10.94 -26.97 -12.36
C ILE A 210 9.60 -26.57 -12.98
N SER A 211 8.67 -26.14 -12.14
CA SER A 211 7.41 -25.55 -12.58
C SER A 211 7.59 -24.08 -13.01
N TYR A 212 6.63 -23.53 -13.75
CA TYR A 212 6.59 -22.10 -14.07
C TYR A 212 6.48 -21.27 -12.79
N HIS A 213 5.66 -21.71 -11.84
CA HIS A 213 5.58 -21.11 -10.50
C HIS A 213 6.95 -20.99 -9.84
N GLU A 214 7.74 -22.07 -9.82
CA GLU A 214 9.07 -22.07 -9.21
C GLU A 214 10.04 -21.18 -9.98
N PHE A 215 10.03 -21.23 -11.31
CA PHE A 215 10.89 -20.39 -12.16
C PHE A 215 10.63 -18.89 -11.91
N PHE A 216 9.37 -18.45 -11.96
CA PHE A 216 9.03 -17.04 -11.82
C PHE A 216 9.16 -16.54 -10.38
N ASN A 217 8.96 -17.38 -9.37
CA ASN A 217 9.28 -17.01 -7.98
C ASN A 217 10.80 -16.90 -7.76
N ARG A 218 11.63 -17.70 -8.43
CA ARG A 218 13.10 -17.51 -8.43
C ARG A 218 13.49 -16.20 -9.11
N LEU A 219 12.86 -15.85 -10.23
CA LEU A 219 13.05 -14.55 -10.90
C LEU A 219 12.67 -13.38 -9.98
N GLY A 220 11.48 -13.42 -9.38
CA GLY A 220 11.04 -12.40 -8.43
C GLY A 220 11.98 -12.25 -7.23
N ASN A 221 12.49 -13.37 -6.69
CA ASN A 221 13.50 -13.35 -5.63
C ASN A 221 14.81 -12.68 -6.06
N LYS A 222 15.31 -12.94 -7.28
CA LYS A 222 16.54 -12.31 -7.77
C LYS A 222 16.40 -10.80 -7.96
N ILE A 223 15.25 -10.36 -8.44
CA ILE A 223 14.92 -8.93 -8.50
C ILE A 223 14.94 -8.34 -7.08
N LEU A 224 14.20 -8.93 -6.14
CA LEU A 224 14.12 -8.43 -4.77
C LEU A 224 15.49 -8.38 -4.07
N GLU A 225 16.29 -9.44 -4.22
CA GLU A 225 17.66 -9.55 -3.68
C GLU A 225 18.54 -8.41 -4.21
N THR A 226 18.49 -8.13 -5.52
CA THR A 226 19.27 -7.05 -6.14
C THR A 226 18.93 -5.68 -5.58
N PHE A 227 17.64 -5.37 -5.42
CA PHE A 227 17.21 -4.08 -4.86
C PHE A 227 17.52 -3.94 -3.36
N SER A 228 17.55 -5.06 -2.63
CA SER A 228 17.79 -5.07 -1.17
C SER A 228 19.27 -5.11 -0.77
N THR A 229 20.15 -5.54 -1.69
CA THR A 229 21.58 -5.71 -1.40
C THR A 229 22.29 -4.36 -1.32
N PRO A 230 22.97 -4.04 -0.19
CA PRO A 230 23.81 -2.85 -0.07
C PRO A 230 24.99 -2.92 -1.03
N ASP A 231 25.33 -1.81 -1.67
CA ASP A 231 26.45 -1.72 -2.61
C ASP A 231 27.19 -0.38 -2.46
N PRO A 232 28.53 -0.36 -2.53
CA PRO A 232 29.33 0.86 -2.44
C PRO A 232 28.96 1.93 -3.49
N ALA A 233 28.46 1.54 -4.67
CA ALA A 233 28.01 2.46 -5.72
C ALA A 233 26.65 3.12 -5.42
N GLY A 234 25.97 2.68 -4.36
CA GLY A 234 24.69 3.24 -3.89
C GLY A 234 23.54 2.24 -3.89
N SER A 235 22.39 2.66 -3.38
CA SER A 235 21.16 1.85 -3.37
C SER A 235 20.30 2.11 -4.61
N LEU A 236 19.56 1.09 -5.04
CA LEU A 236 18.40 1.27 -5.92
C LEU A 236 17.18 1.72 -5.08
N PHE A 237 15.96 1.44 -5.54
CA PHE A 237 14.73 1.72 -4.80
C PHE A 237 14.45 0.65 -3.75
N ARG A 238 13.68 1.00 -2.72
CA ARG A 238 13.13 0.02 -1.78
C ARG A 238 11.92 -0.62 -2.44
N VAL A 239 11.92 -1.94 -2.59
CA VAL A 239 10.80 -2.67 -3.22
C VAL A 239 9.83 -3.12 -2.14
N ASP A 240 8.54 -2.85 -2.32
CA ASP A 240 7.47 -3.36 -1.47
C ASP A 240 6.55 -4.30 -2.28
N LEU A 241 6.42 -5.53 -1.80
CA LEU A 241 5.56 -6.56 -2.40
C LEU A 241 4.39 -6.94 -1.47
N ARG A 242 4.16 -6.21 -0.38
CA ARG A 242 3.15 -6.56 0.64
C ARG A 242 1.71 -6.36 0.17
N LEU A 243 1.49 -5.63 -0.92
CA LEU A 243 0.17 -5.44 -1.53
C LEU A 243 -0.25 -6.58 -2.47
N ARG A 244 0.59 -7.61 -2.66
CA ARG A 244 0.22 -8.83 -3.40
C ARG A 244 -0.81 -9.66 -2.62
N PRO A 245 -1.56 -10.57 -3.29
CA PRO A 245 -2.46 -11.50 -2.61
C PRO A 245 -1.80 -12.19 -1.42
N GLU A 246 -2.53 -12.27 -0.30
CA GLU A 246 -2.08 -12.85 0.97
C GLU A 246 -0.94 -12.07 1.65
N GLY A 247 -0.40 -11.01 1.03
CA GLY A 247 0.68 -10.18 1.58
C GLY A 247 2.01 -10.93 1.70
N SER A 248 2.76 -10.66 2.78
CA SER A 248 4.08 -11.27 3.04
C SER A 248 4.14 -12.81 2.98
N PRO A 249 3.14 -13.59 3.46
CA PRO A 249 3.16 -15.05 3.35
C PRO A 249 2.82 -15.59 1.94
N GLY A 250 2.24 -14.77 1.06
CA GLY A 250 1.89 -15.19 -0.30
C GLY A 250 3.12 -15.37 -1.20
N PRO A 251 3.01 -16.13 -2.30
CA PRO A 251 4.09 -16.26 -3.29
C PRO A 251 4.44 -14.90 -3.89
N LEU A 252 5.69 -14.71 -4.33
CA LEU A 252 6.13 -13.45 -4.95
C LEU A 252 5.45 -13.22 -6.30
N ALA A 253 5.28 -14.29 -7.09
CA ALA A 253 4.61 -14.28 -8.38
C ALA A 253 3.48 -15.31 -8.42
N ARG A 254 2.35 -14.96 -9.05
CA ARG A 254 1.21 -15.87 -9.30
C ARG A 254 0.82 -15.88 -10.77
N SER A 255 0.16 -16.96 -11.19
CA SER A 255 -0.50 -17.04 -12.50
C SER A 255 -1.71 -16.10 -12.57
N LEU A 256 -2.09 -15.73 -13.79
CA LEU A 256 -3.29 -14.95 -14.06
C LEU A 256 -4.57 -15.63 -13.52
N GLU A 257 -4.69 -16.94 -13.72
CA GLU A 257 -5.79 -17.75 -13.17
C GLU A 257 -5.81 -17.72 -11.62
N SER A 258 -4.65 -17.87 -10.98
CA SER A 258 -4.56 -17.81 -9.51
C SER A 258 -4.94 -16.44 -8.94
N MET A 259 -4.63 -15.36 -9.67
CA MET A 259 -5.05 -14.00 -9.31
C MET A 259 -6.57 -13.82 -9.43
N GLU A 260 -7.17 -14.28 -10.53
CA GLU A 260 -8.63 -14.22 -10.72
C GLU A 260 -9.39 -14.94 -9.59
N ASN A 261 -8.96 -16.16 -9.26
CA ASN A 261 -9.56 -16.95 -8.20
C ASN A 261 -9.45 -16.24 -6.83
N TYR A 262 -8.31 -15.62 -6.55
CA TYR A 262 -8.11 -14.88 -5.30
C TYR A 262 -9.02 -13.65 -5.21
N TYR A 263 -9.00 -12.76 -6.20
CA TYR A 263 -9.77 -11.51 -6.13
C TYR A 263 -11.28 -11.74 -6.21
N SER A 264 -11.72 -12.82 -6.88
CA SER A 264 -13.14 -13.19 -6.94
C SER A 264 -13.68 -13.68 -5.59
N GLY A 265 -12.87 -14.39 -4.80
CA GLY A 265 -13.31 -14.99 -3.54
C GLY A 265 -12.89 -14.23 -2.27
N PHE A 266 -11.69 -13.66 -2.26
CA PHE A 266 -11.01 -13.17 -1.06
C PHE A 266 -10.60 -11.69 -1.13
N GLY A 267 -10.76 -11.04 -2.29
CA GLY A 267 -10.28 -9.68 -2.51
C GLY A 267 -10.93 -8.64 -1.58
N GLU A 268 -10.08 -7.85 -0.94
CA GLU A 268 -10.42 -6.85 0.07
C GLU A 268 -10.66 -5.46 -0.52
N THR A 269 -11.41 -4.62 0.19
CA THR A 269 -11.63 -3.21 -0.19
C THR A 269 -10.33 -2.41 -0.32
N TRP A 270 -9.36 -2.65 0.56
CA TRP A 270 -8.05 -1.98 0.45
C TRP A 270 -7.27 -2.44 -0.79
N GLU A 271 -7.45 -3.68 -1.24
CA GLU A 271 -6.84 -4.18 -2.48
C GLU A 271 -7.47 -3.54 -3.71
N ARG A 272 -8.79 -3.29 -3.70
CA ARG A 272 -9.45 -2.51 -4.76
C ARG A 272 -8.81 -1.13 -4.89
N LEU A 273 -8.66 -0.43 -3.77
CA LEU A 273 -8.02 0.90 -3.72
C LEU A 273 -6.56 0.87 -4.21
N ALA A 274 -5.82 -0.19 -3.88
CA ALA A 274 -4.45 -0.37 -4.35
C ALA A 274 -4.38 -0.60 -5.87
N LEU A 275 -5.29 -1.42 -6.41
CA LEU A 275 -5.33 -1.79 -7.82
C LEU A 275 -5.88 -0.68 -8.75
N ILE A 276 -6.55 0.35 -8.23
CA ILE A 276 -6.91 1.56 -9.03
C ILE A 276 -5.66 2.13 -9.73
N LYS A 277 -4.51 2.08 -9.06
CA LYS A 277 -3.25 2.61 -9.61
C LYS A 277 -2.44 1.57 -10.38
N ALA A 278 -2.94 0.34 -10.57
CA ALA A 278 -2.17 -0.73 -11.20
C ALA A 278 -1.81 -0.42 -12.66
N ARG A 279 -0.51 -0.57 -13.00
CA ARG A 279 -0.01 -0.31 -14.36
C ARG A 279 1.18 -1.20 -14.71
N GLY A 280 1.19 -1.79 -15.90
CA GLY A 280 2.31 -2.61 -16.38
C GLY A 280 3.57 -1.77 -16.65
N ILE A 281 4.69 -2.12 -16.01
CA ILE A 281 5.96 -1.39 -16.13
C ILE A 281 7.13 -2.23 -16.67
N ALA A 282 7.05 -3.55 -16.66
CA ALA A 282 8.07 -4.42 -17.27
C ALA A 282 7.48 -5.78 -17.66
N GLY A 283 8.19 -6.51 -18.53
CA GLY A 283 7.72 -7.80 -19.05
C GLY A 283 6.65 -7.66 -20.15
N SER A 284 5.79 -8.67 -20.26
CA SER A 284 4.73 -8.75 -21.28
C SER A 284 3.65 -7.69 -21.06
N ARG A 285 3.50 -6.80 -22.05
CA ARG A 285 2.45 -5.76 -22.06
C ARG A 285 1.06 -6.35 -22.22
N GLU A 286 0.96 -7.43 -22.98
CA GLU A 286 -0.29 -8.15 -23.25
C GLU A 286 -0.81 -8.78 -21.96
N LEU A 287 0.05 -9.49 -21.22
CA LEU A 287 -0.30 -10.06 -19.91
C LEU A 287 -0.73 -9.00 -18.88
N ALA A 288 -0.03 -7.87 -18.82
CA ALA A 288 -0.41 -6.77 -17.93
C ALA A 288 -1.79 -6.18 -18.31
N TYR A 289 -2.08 -6.06 -19.61
CA TYR A 289 -3.38 -5.63 -20.09
C TYR A 289 -4.49 -6.64 -19.75
N ASP A 290 -4.24 -7.94 -19.94
CA ASP A 290 -5.21 -8.99 -19.63
C ASP A 290 -5.54 -9.02 -18.13
N PHE A 291 -4.55 -8.86 -17.25
CA PHE A 291 -4.78 -8.72 -15.81
C PHE A 291 -5.71 -7.55 -15.50
N LEU A 292 -5.41 -6.36 -16.01
CA LEU A 292 -6.22 -5.16 -15.73
C LEU A 292 -7.64 -5.30 -16.27
N ARG A 293 -7.79 -5.86 -17.47
CA ARG A 293 -9.10 -6.11 -18.09
C ARG A 293 -9.93 -7.12 -17.29
N GLN A 294 -9.32 -8.23 -16.91
CA GLN A 294 -9.99 -9.31 -16.16
C GLN A 294 -10.40 -8.87 -14.76
N HIS A 295 -9.56 -8.08 -14.09
CA HIS A 295 -9.81 -7.62 -12.72
C HIS A 295 -10.57 -6.29 -12.66
N GLN A 296 -10.91 -5.67 -13.81
CA GLN A 296 -11.70 -4.45 -13.85
C GLN A 296 -12.98 -4.53 -12.99
N PRO A 297 -13.77 -5.63 -13.01
CA PRO A 297 -15.00 -5.71 -12.20
C PRO A 297 -14.74 -5.81 -10.70
N PHE A 298 -13.55 -6.27 -10.30
CA PHE A 298 -13.10 -6.22 -8.91
C PHE A 298 -12.65 -4.81 -8.52
N ILE A 299 -11.88 -4.14 -9.37
CA ILE A 299 -11.39 -2.78 -9.08
C ILE A 299 -12.56 -1.79 -9.05
N TYR A 300 -13.43 -1.84 -10.06
CA TYR A 300 -14.59 -0.97 -10.22
C TYR A 300 -15.88 -1.81 -10.19
N PRO A 301 -16.49 -2.01 -9.01
CA PRO A 301 -17.69 -2.83 -8.89
C PRO A 301 -18.90 -2.16 -9.56
N LYS A 302 -19.85 -2.97 -10.05
CA LYS A 302 -21.12 -2.47 -10.62
C LYS A 302 -22.06 -1.88 -9.56
N ILE A 303 -22.00 -2.41 -8.34
CA ILE A 303 -22.83 -2.03 -7.21
C ILE A 303 -21.91 -1.79 -6.02
N THR A 304 -21.96 -0.58 -5.46
CA THR A 304 -21.29 -0.23 -4.21
C THR A 304 -22.26 -0.40 -3.05
N THR A 305 -21.85 -1.11 -2.01
CA THR A 305 -22.62 -1.26 -0.76
C THR A 305 -22.23 -0.15 0.23
N PRO A 306 -23.13 0.29 1.13
CA PRO A 306 -22.77 1.20 2.22
C PRO A 306 -21.58 0.69 3.05
N ASP A 307 -21.51 -0.63 3.25
CA ASP A 307 -20.41 -1.34 3.91
C ASP A 307 -19.02 -0.99 3.33
N LEU A 308 -18.91 -0.70 2.02
CA LEU A 308 -17.65 -0.31 1.37
C LEU A 308 -17.10 1.03 1.89
N LEU A 309 -17.99 2.02 2.07
CA LEU A 309 -17.62 3.35 2.55
C LEU A 309 -17.21 3.28 4.02
N ASP A 310 -17.97 2.52 4.80
CA ASP A 310 -17.64 2.26 6.20
C ASP A 310 -16.26 1.60 6.30
N GLU A 311 -15.95 0.60 5.47
CA GLU A 311 -14.63 -0.03 5.48
C GLU A 311 -13.49 0.95 5.17
N ILE A 312 -13.67 1.86 4.20
CA ILE A 312 -12.68 2.90 3.89
C ILE A 312 -12.52 3.86 5.09
N ALA A 313 -13.62 4.27 5.71
CA ALA A 313 -13.60 5.10 6.91
C ALA A 313 -12.88 4.41 8.08
N HIS A 314 -13.15 3.12 8.31
CA HIS A 314 -12.49 2.31 9.34
C HIS A 314 -10.98 2.17 9.07
N ILE A 315 -10.57 1.97 7.80
CA ILE A 315 -9.16 1.94 7.42
C ILE A 315 -8.50 3.27 7.79
N LYS A 316 -9.12 4.42 7.47
CA LYS A 316 -8.57 5.73 7.83
C LYS A 316 -8.49 5.92 9.34
N HIS A 317 -9.55 5.59 10.08
CA HIS A 317 -9.55 5.72 11.54
C HIS A 317 -8.42 4.90 12.19
N ARG A 318 -8.21 3.67 11.70
CA ARG A 318 -7.11 2.80 12.17
C ARG A 318 -5.74 3.42 11.88
N ILE A 319 -5.54 4.01 10.69
CA ILE A 319 -4.29 4.71 10.34
C ILE A 319 -4.04 5.87 11.31
N GLU A 320 -5.04 6.72 11.57
CA GLU A 320 -4.91 7.86 12.49
C GLU A 320 -4.57 7.41 13.92
N ARG A 321 -5.25 6.38 14.41
CA ARG A 321 -5.12 5.90 15.78
C ARG A 321 -3.85 5.09 16.02
N ASP A 322 -3.58 4.10 15.18
CA ASP A 322 -2.59 3.04 15.45
C ASP A 322 -1.24 3.30 14.77
N ILE A 323 -1.20 4.06 13.67
CA ILE A 323 0.03 4.31 12.90
C ILE A 323 0.59 5.70 13.19
N VAL A 324 -0.23 6.74 13.10
CA VAL A 324 0.22 8.13 13.27
C VAL A 324 0.30 8.49 14.75
N GLY A 325 -0.74 8.15 15.51
CA GLY A 325 -0.88 8.54 16.91
C GLY A 325 -1.28 10.01 17.08
N ARG A 326 -1.76 10.36 18.28
CA ARG A 326 -2.35 11.68 18.56
C ARG A 326 -1.37 12.83 18.40
N GLU A 327 -0.12 12.65 18.81
CA GLU A 327 0.91 13.70 18.84
C GLU A 327 1.35 14.18 17.45
N LYS A 328 1.30 13.30 16.45
CA LYS A 328 1.75 13.58 15.08
C LYS A 328 0.60 13.92 14.14
N LEU A 329 -0.66 13.78 14.59
CA LEU A 329 -1.85 13.82 13.73
C LEU A 329 -2.00 15.13 12.93
N GLY A 330 -1.57 16.26 13.49
CA GLY A 330 -1.58 17.57 12.85
C GLY A 330 -0.30 17.96 12.11
N ARG A 331 0.76 17.13 12.19
CA ARG A 331 2.09 17.40 11.58
C ARG A 331 2.48 16.38 10.52
N ASP A 332 1.83 15.22 10.50
CA ASP A 332 2.04 14.21 9.46
C ASP A 332 1.29 14.58 8.19
N VAL A 333 2.03 15.03 7.17
CA VAL A 333 1.45 15.57 5.93
C VAL A 333 0.82 14.49 5.07
N LYS A 334 1.14 13.21 5.31
CA LYS A 334 0.67 12.09 4.49
C LYS A 334 -0.54 11.40 5.12
N LEU A 335 -0.38 10.91 6.35
CA LEU A 335 -1.33 10.05 7.04
C LEU A 335 -2.17 10.80 8.08
N GLY A 336 -1.79 12.04 8.43
CA GLY A 336 -2.50 12.91 9.35
C GLY A 336 -3.91 13.28 8.89
N ARG A 337 -4.60 14.08 9.70
CA ARG A 337 -5.95 14.57 9.35
C ARG A 337 -5.86 15.65 8.28
N GLY A 338 -6.58 15.47 7.17
CA GLY A 338 -6.49 16.36 6.02
C GLY A 338 -5.19 16.23 5.23
N GLY A 339 -4.41 15.17 5.48
CA GLY A 339 -3.17 14.89 4.78
C GLY A 339 -3.40 14.33 3.36
N ILE A 340 -2.29 14.01 2.68
CA ILE A 340 -2.29 13.48 1.31
C ILE A 340 -3.21 12.24 1.17
N ARG A 341 -3.22 11.36 2.17
CA ARG A 341 -4.02 10.14 2.14
C ARG A 341 -5.52 10.40 2.21
N ASP A 342 -5.95 11.49 2.85
CA ASP A 342 -7.38 11.89 2.83
C ASP A 342 -7.81 12.31 1.43
N ILE A 343 -6.97 13.08 0.74
CA ILE A 343 -7.20 13.48 -0.66
C ILE A 343 -7.25 12.25 -1.56
N GLU A 344 -6.29 11.32 -1.41
CA GLU A 344 -6.29 10.06 -2.15
C GLU A 344 -7.56 9.25 -1.89
N PHE A 345 -8.00 9.12 -0.63
CA PHE A 345 -9.22 8.38 -0.31
C PHE A 345 -10.47 9.03 -0.89
N ILE A 346 -10.58 10.36 -0.87
CA ILE A 346 -11.69 11.08 -1.51
C ILE A 346 -11.76 10.70 -3.00
N VAL A 347 -10.65 10.88 -3.72
CA VAL A 347 -10.60 10.65 -5.16
C VAL A 347 -10.84 9.17 -5.48
N GLN A 348 -10.14 8.26 -4.80
CA GLN A 348 -10.26 6.83 -5.04
C GLN A 348 -11.65 6.29 -4.69
N THR A 349 -12.30 6.80 -3.65
CA THR A 349 -13.68 6.42 -3.31
C THR A 349 -14.64 6.79 -4.44
N LEU A 350 -14.52 8.00 -4.99
CA LEU A 350 -15.32 8.41 -6.13
C LEU A 350 -14.98 7.62 -7.40
N GLN A 351 -13.71 7.26 -7.61
CA GLN A 351 -13.32 6.33 -8.68
C GLN A 351 -13.97 4.95 -8.51
N LEU A 352 -14.04 4.40 -7.29
CA LEU A 352 -14.71 3.13 -7.02
C LEU A 352 -16.22 3.18 -7.32
N ILE A 353 -16.89 4.26 -6.90
CA ILE A 353 -18.34 4.43 -7.07
C ILE A 353 -18.71 4.66 -8.54
N HIS A 354 -17.93 5.48 -9.24
CA HIS A 354 -18.32 6.02 -10.56
C HIS A 354 -17.51 5.42 -11.73
N GLY A 355 -16.37 4.79 -11.48
CA GLY A 355 -15.42 4.32 -12.51
C GLY A 355 -15.99 3.27 -13.46
N THR A 356 -16.95 2.46 -13.01
CA THR A 356 -17.65 1.50 -13.88
C THR A 356 -18.49 2.20 -14.95
N ARG A 357 -19.12 3.34 -14.61
CA ARG A 357 -19.97 4.11 -15.53
C ARG A 357 -19.19 5.14 -16.34
N HIS A 358 -18.07 5.63 -15.79
CA HIS A 358 -17.24 6.67 -16.39
C HIS A 358 -15.80 6.16 -16.54
N PRO A 359 -15.43 5.57 -17.70
CA PRO A 359 -14.08 5.04 -17.94
C PRO A 359 -12.96 6.07 -17.74
N PHE A 360 -13.24 7.38 -17.92
CA PHE A 360 -12.28 8.46 -17.66
C PHE A 360 -11.84 8.56 -16.19
N LEU A 361 -12.62 7.99 -15.25
CA LEU A 361 -12.24 7.88 -13.84
C LEU A 361 -11.41 6.63 -13.54
N GLN A 362 -11.18 5.74 -14.51
CA GLN A 362 -10.22 4.63 -14.37
C GLN A 362 -8.78 5.10 -14.63
N GLU A 363 -8.47 6.32 -14.18
CA GLU A 363 -7.20 7.02 -14.35
C GLU A 363 -6.33 6.84 -13.09
N PRO A 364 -5.14 6.20 -13.21
CA PRO A 364 -4.24 5.98 -12.08
C PRO A 364 -3.68 7.25 -11.43
N SER A 365 -3.48 8.33 -12.20
CA SER A 365 -2.94 9.59 -11.66
C SER A 365 -3.99 10.32 -10.85
N MET A 366 -3.65 10.67 -9.61
CA MET A 366 -4.50 11.43 -8.69
C MET A 366 -4.92 12.77 -9.31
N LEU A 367 -3.98 13.56 -9.82
CA LEU A 367 -4.29 14.89 -10.35
C LEU A 367 -5.15 14.83 -11.62
N LYS A 368 -4.96 13.83 -12.46
CA LYS A 368 -5.81 13.63 -13.64
C LYS A 368 -7.20 13.11 -13.25
N ALA A 369 -7.29 12.16 -12.32
CA ALA A 369 -8.56 11.69 -11.77
C ALA A 369 -9.34 12.82 -11.10
N LEU A 370 -8.68 13.70 -10.35
CA LEU A 370 -9.30 14.87 -9.73
C LEU A 370 -9.87 15.86 -10.77
N ARG A 371 -9.17 16.05 -11.91
CA ARG A 371 -9.71 16.83 -13.04
C ARG A 371 -10.91 16.16 -13.69
N ALA A 372 -10.89 14.84 -13.86
CA ALA A 372 -12.02 14.09 -14.40
C ALA A 372 -13.25 14.14 -13.47
N LEU A 373 -13.06 14.12 -12.15
CA LEU A 373 -14.16 14.32 -11.18
C LEU A 373 -14.84 15.68 -11.33
N ARG A 374 -14.06 16.74 -11.62
CA ARG A 374 -14.59 18.06 -11.93
C ARG A 374 -15.39 18.08 -13.23
N GLU A 375 -14.85 17.49 -14.28
CA GLU A 375 -15.48 17.47 -15.62
C GLU A 375 -16.79 16.67 -15.66
N LEU A 376 -16.97 15.76 -14.71
CA LEU A 376 -18.19 14.95 -14.52
C LEU A 376 -19.14 15.54 -13.46
N ASP A 377 -18.86 16.74 -12.93
CA ASP A 377 -19.63 17.41 -11.87
C ASP A 377 -19.83 16.54 -10.61
N LEU A 378 -18.87 15.64 -10.31
CA LEU A 378 -18.91 14.77 -9.13
C LEU A 378 -18.36 15.44 -7.87
N LEU A 379 -17.68 16.58 -8.04
CA LEU A 379 -17.21 17.47 -6.97
C LEU A 379 -17.43 18.92 -7.39
N ALA A 380 -17.73 19.78 -6.41
CA ALA A 380 -17.87 21.21 -6.67
C ALA A 380 -16.53 21.81 -7.17
N PRO A 381 -16.54 22.76 -8.11
CA PRO A 381 -15.32 23.36 -8.64
C PRO A 381 -14.36 23.92 -7.57
N ASP A 382 -14.91 24.55 -6.53
CA ASP A 382 -14.12 25.12 -5.42
C ASP A 382 -13.46 24.03 -4.55
N GLU A 383 -14.13 22.88 -4.36
CA GLU A 383 -13.58 21.74 -3.64
C GLU A 383 -12.44 21.09 -4.43
N VAL A 384 -12.60 20.95 -5.75
CA VAL A 384 -11.55 20.45 -6.64
C VAL A 384 -10.31 21.35 -6.56
N LEU A 385 -10.51 22.67 -6.62
CA LEU A 385 -9.41 23.64 -6.50
C LEU A 385 -8.75 23.58 -5.11
N ALA A 386 -9.53 23.41 -4.04
CA ALA A 386 -9.01 23.26 -2.69
C ALA A 386 -8.14 21.99 -2.57
N LEU A 387 -8.63 20.86 -3.08
CA LEU A 387 -7.91 19.58 -3.07
C LEU A 387 -6.65 19.61 -3.94
N ASP A 388 -6.68 20.19 -5.13
CA ASP A 388 -5.49 20.33 -6.00
C ASP A 388 -4.41 21.18 -5.32
N ASN A 389 -4.78 22.33 -4.76
CA ASN A 389 -3.86 23.21 -4.04
C ASN A 389 -3.29 22.55 -2.78
N ALA A 390 -4.14 21.89 -1.98
CA ALA A 390 -3.71 21.17 -0.79
C ALA A 390 -2.76 20.02 -1.15
N TYR A 391 -3.08 19.22 -2.16
CA TYR A 391 -2.23 18.13 -2.60
C TYR A 391 -0.87 18.60 -3.07
N ARG A 392 -0.82 19.61 -3.95
CA ARG A 392 0.44 20.19 -4.44
C ARG A 392 1.30 20.75 -3.32
N PHE A 393 0.68 21.40 -2.36
CA PHE A 393 1.37 21.93 -1.19
C PHE A 393 1.93 20.81 -0.32
N LEU A 394 1.10 19.86 0.10
CA LEU A 394 1.51 18.76 0.97
C LEU A 394 2.57 17.86 0.33
N ARG A 395 2.47 17.60 -0.99
CA ARG A 395 3.50 16.86 -1.74
C ARG A 395 4.84 17.58 -1.75
N ARG A 396 4.85 18.90 -1.87
CA ARG A 396 6.09 19.71 -1.81
C ARG A 396 6.72 19.67 -0.42
N VAL A 397 5.90 19.72 0.64
CA VAL A 397 6.38 19.56 2.02
C VAL A 397 6.95 18.16 2.21
N GLU A 398 6.24 17.12 1.77
CA GLU A 398 6.68 15.72 1.82
C GLU A 398 8.01 15.54 1.08
N HIS A 399 8.14 16.04 -0.15
CA HIS A 399 9.39 15.99 -0.91
C HIS A 399 10.53 16.69 -0.16
N ARG A 400 10.26 17.86 0.42
CA ARG A 400 11.30 18.60 1.15
C ARG A 400 11.81 17.84 2.37
N LEU A 401 10.92 17.23 3.14
CA LEU A 401 11.28 16.36 4.25
C LEU A 401 12.16 15.19 3.78
N GLN A 402 11.84 14.60 2.61
CA GLN A 402 12.56 13.44 2.10
C GLN A 402 13.93 13.76 1.48
N ILE A 403 14.08 14.90 0.79
CA ILE A 403 15.32 15.28 0.08
C ILE A 403 16.53 15.44 1.02
N GLU A 404 16.31 15.80 2.28
CA GLU A 404 17.40 16.09 3.23
C GLU A 404 18.37 14.92 3.40
N GLY A 405 17.83 13.72 3.61
CA GLY A 405 18.59 12.48 3.81
C GLY A 405 18.16 11.31 2.94
N GLU A 406 17.29 11.53 1.94
CA GLU A 406 16.60 10.49 1.16
C GLU A 406 15.84 9.48 2.05
N GLN A 407 15.25 9.97 3.13
CA GLN A 407 14.54 9.16 4.12
C GLN A 407 13.02 9.26 3.95
N GLN A 408 12.30 8.20 4.33
CA GLN A 408 10.83 8.17 4.30
C GLN A 408 10.24 8.89 5.51
N THR A 409 10.41 10.21 5.54
CA THR A 409 9.80 11.06 6.57
C THR A 409 8.56 11.77 6.03
N HIS A 410 7.53 11.82 6.86
CA HIS A 410 6.23 12.44 6.57
C HIS A 410 5.80 13.43 7.65
N THR A 411 6.48 13.43 8.80
CA THR A 411 6.12 14.25 9.95
C THR A 411 6.99 15.50 9.96
N VAL A 412 6.34 16.67 9.97
CA VAL A 412 7.03 17.95 10.16
C VAL A 412 7.70 17.98 11.54
N PRO A 413 9.00 18.34 11.64
CA PRO A 413 9.72 18.39 12.91
C PRO A 413 9.11 19.42 13.86
N ASP A 414 9.16 19.13 15.15
CA ASP A 414 8.80 20.04 16.25
C ASP A 414 10.01 20.78 16.83
N GLU A 415 11.22 20.28 16.57
CA GLU A 415 12.46 20.96 16.94
C GLU A 415 12.57 22.33 16.22
N PRO A 416 12.74 23.45 16.95
CA PRO A 416 12.64 24.80 16.37
C PRO A 416 13.58 25.07 15.20
N GLU A 417 14.83 24.60 15.25
CA GLU A 417 15.82 24.86 14.22
C GLU A 417 15.57 24.02 12.96
N ALA A 418 15.21 22.74 13.11
CA ALA A 418 14.76 21.90 12.00
C ALA A 418 13.50 22.45 11.33
N LEU A 419 12.52 22.93 12.11
CA LEU A 419 11.32 23.57 11.56
C LEU A 419 11.65 24.87 10.81
N ARG A 420 12.57 25.69 11.35
CA ARG A 420 13.07 26.89 10.69
C ARG A 420 13.75 26.59 9.37
N ARG A 421 14.65 25.60 9.35
CA ARG A 421 15.32 25.16 8.12
C ARG A 421 14.31 24.65 7.09
N LEU A 422 13.35 23.82 7.50
CA LEU A 422 12.30 23.33 6.62
C LEU A 422 11.48 24.48 6.01
N ALA A 423 10.99 25.42 6.83
CA ALA A 423 10.18 26.55 6.39
C ALA A 423 10.93 27.43 5.38
N LEU A 424 12.17 27.82 5.69
CA LEU A 424 12.99 28.63 4.80
C LEU A 424 13.33 27.91 3.49
N SER A 425 13.56 26.59 3.56
CA SER A 425 13.84 25.77 2.38
C SER A 425 12.62 25.73 1.43
N LEU A 426 11.40 25.77 1.98
CA LEU A 426 10.13 25.90 1.26
C LEU A 426 9.82 27.34 0.84
N ARG A 427 10.73 28.31 1.08
CA ARG A 427 10.62 29.74 0.77
C ARG A 427 9.56 30.49 1.60
N PHE A 428 9.25 30.01 2.80
CA PHE A 428 8.49 30.78 3.78
C PHE A 428 9.39 31.74 4.54
N SER A 429 8.85 32.88 4.98
CA SER A 429 9.65 33.88 5.71
C SER A 429 9.87 33.48 7.17
N SER A 430 9.00 32.64 7.73
CA SER A 430 9.09 32.17 9.11
C SER A 430 8.47 30.78 9.33
N PRO A 431 8.88 30.06 10.40
CA PRO A 431 8.22 28.83 10.86
C PRO A 431 6.72 28.99 11.11
N GLY A 432 6.31 30.13 11.67
CA GLY A 432 4.91 30.40 12.02
C GLY A 432 4.01 30.53 10.80
N GLU A 433 4.48 31.26 9.77
CA GLU A 433 3.77 31.40 8.49
C GLU A 433 3.60 30.04 7.79
N PHE A 434 4.66 29.22 7.77
CA PHE A 434 4.61 27.87 7.23
C PHE A 434 3.60 26.99 7.98
N THR A 435 3.65 26.97 9.31
CA THR A 435 2.79 26.11 10.15
C THR A 435 1.33 26.51 10.03
N ALA A 436 1.03 27.81 10.02
CA ALA A 436 -0.33 28.31 9.81
C ALA A 436 -0.87 27.92 8.42
N THR A 437 -0.03 28.05 7.38
CA THR A 437 -0.40 27.64 6.02
C THR A 437 -0.65 26.14 5.93
N LEU A 438 0.19 25.32 6.58
CA LEU A 438 0.03 23.87 6.63
C LEU A 438 -1.30 23.46 7.26
N HIS A 439 -1.60 24.00 8.45
CA HIS A 439 -2.87 23.71 9.13
C HIS A 439 -4.08 24.15 8.30
N ALA A 440 -4.07 25.37 7.75
CA ALA A 440 -5.15 25.85 6.91
C ALA A 440 -5.41 24.93 5.70
N ARG A 441 -4.36 24.44 5.02
CA ARG A 441 -4.51 23.49 3.91
C ARG A 441 -5.10 22.16 4.37
N MET A 442 -4.61 21.59 5.47
CA MET A 442 -5.12 20.32 6.00
C MET A 442 -6.58 20.45 6.46
N GLU A 443 -6.96 21.56 7.10
CA GLU A 443 -8.33 21.81 7.53
C GLU A 443 -9.32 21.93 6.38
N THR A 444 -8.92 22.42 5.20
CA THR A 444 -9.82 22.47 4.02
C THR A 444 -10.19 21.09 3.47
N VAL A 445 -9.34 20.08 3.65
CA VAL A 445 -9.56 18.72 3.12
C VAL A 445 -10.56 17.94 3.98
N ARG A 446 -10.52 18.16 5.30
CA ARG A 446 -11.23 17.27 6.24
C ARG A 446 -12.77 17.30 6.10
N PRO A 447 -13.43 18.45 5.93
CA PRO A 447 -14.88 18.49 5.72
C PRO A 447 -15.31 17.73 4.45
N ILE A 448 -14.52 17.84 3.37
CA ILE A 448 -14.78 17.14 2.10
C ILE A 448 -14.66 15.63 2.31
N PHE A 449 -13.61 15.18 3.01
CA PHE A 449 -13.42 13.77 3.38
C PHE A 449 -14.63 13.24 4.16
N GLN A 450 -15.08 13.98 5.18
CA GLN A 450 -16.21 13.56 6.01
C GLN A 450 -17.49 13.47 5.19
N ARG A 451 -17.80 14.45 4.35
CA ARG A 451 -19.02 14.43 3.53
C ARG A 451 -19.09 13.25 2.55
N ILE A 452 -17.95 12.80 2.02
CA ILE A 452 -17.92 11.75 0.99
C ILE A 452 -17.80 10.35 1.60
N ILE A 453 -17.03 10.21 2.67
CA ILE A 453 -16.66 8.89 3.23
C ILE A 453 -17.34 8.65 4.59
N SER A 454 -17.85 9.68 5.29
CA SER A 454 -18.35 9.57 6.66
C SER A 454 -19.67 10.29 6.91
N ASP A 455 -20.78 9.57 6.87
CA ASP A 455 -21.94 9.90 7.72
C ASP A 455 -21.76 9.21 9.07
N THR A 456 -20.95 9.82 9.94
CA THR A 456 -20.69 9.44 11.35
C THR A 456 -20.24 7.99 11.55
N PRO A 457 -19.09 7.72 12.20
CA PRO A 457 -18.91 6.39 12.75
C PRO A 457 -20.07 6.18 13.71
N ALA A 458 -20.95 5.21 13.43
CA ALA A 458 -21.58 4.53 14.53
C ALA A 458 -20.39 4.09 15.37
N GLU A 459 -20.12 4.80 16.47
CA GLU A 459 -19.35 4.24 17.55
C GLU A 459 -20.11 2.97 17.88
N SER A 460 -19.72 1.85 17.25
CA SER A 460 -20.13 0.54 17.68
C SER A 460 -19.66 0.54 19.12
N ALA A 461 -20.61 0.72 20.05
CA ALA A 461 -20.33 0.79 21.47
C ALA A 461 -19.30 -0.29 21.75
N LYS A 462 -18.14 0.09 22.31
CA LYS A 462 -17.06 -0.86 22.56
C LYS A 462 -17.72 -2.10 23.18
N PRO A 463 -17.63 -3.27 22.52
CA PRO A 463 -18.37 -4.43 22.97
C PRO A 463 -17.97 -4.66 24.43
N ASN A 464 -18.96 -4.74 25.32
CA ASN A 464 -18.67 -4.89 26.74
C ASN A 464 -18.10 -6.29 26.98
N LEU A 465 -16.77 -6.40 26.97
CA LEU A 465 -16.06 -7.64 27.25
C LEU A 465 -15.91 -7.90 28.75
N GLU A 466 -16.41 -7.01 29.62
CA GLU A 466 -16.38 -7.21 31.08
C GLU A 466 -17.33 -8.34 31.53
N ILE A 467 -18.17 -8.86 30.63
CA ILE A 467 -18.99 -10.04 30.88
C ILE A 467 -18.17 -11.34 30.95
N PHE A 468 -16.92 -11.34 30.45
CA PHE A 468 -16.04 -12.52 30.43
C PHE A 468 -15.05 -12.47 31.60
N ASN A 469 -14.76 -13.62 32.18
CA ASN A 469 -13.73 -13.74 33.21
C ASN A 469 -12.32 -13.52 32.63
N ASP A 470 -12.11 -13.88 31.36
CA ASP A 470 -10.87 -13.61 30.62
C ASP A 470 -11.17 -12.78 29.34
N PRO A 471 -11.20 -11.44 29.45
CA PRO A 471 -11.49 -10.57 28.31
C PRO A 471 -10.49 -10.72 27.15
N GLN A 472 -9.22 -11.06 27.43
CA GLN A 472 -8.20 -11.22 26.39
C GLN A 472 -8.45 -12.47 25.56
N ARG A 473 -8.80 -13.57 26.23
CA ARG A 473 -9.17 -14.82 25.55
C ARG A 473 -10.47 -14.69 24.78
N ALA A 474 -11.48 -14.02 25.34
CA ALA A 474 -12.73 -13.74 24.63
C ALA A 474 -12.49 -12.87 23.39
N GLU A 475 -11.65 -11.84 23.48
CA GLU A 475 -11.28 -11.00 22.34
C GLU A 475 -10.57 -11.83 21.26
N LYS A 476 -9.65 -12.73 21.64
CA LYS A 476 -9.02 -13.66 20.69
C LYS A 476 -10.05 -14.56 20.01
N ALA A 477 -10.96 -15.19 20.76
CA ALA A 477 -11.99 -16.06 20.21
C ALA A 477 -12.92 -15.32 19.21
N LEU A 478 -13.31 -14.09 19.52
CA LEU A 478 -14.09 -13.24 18.61
C LEU A 478 -13.31 -12.86 17.35
N ARG A 479 -12.01 -12.60 17.48
CA ARG A 479 -11.11 -12.38 16.33
C ARG A 479 -10.97 -13.63 15.47
N ASP A 480 -10.87 -14.81 16.07
CA ASP A 480 -10.73 -16.09 15.35
C ASP A 480 -12.04 -16.47 14.63
N LEU A 481 -13.19 -16.09 15.18
CA LEU A 481 -14.49 -16.20 14.49
C LEU A 481 -14.56 -15.31 13.25
N GLU A 482 -14.12 -14.06 13.39
CA GLU A 482 -14.10 -13.08 12.31
C GLU A 482 -13.08 -13.44 11.22
N ARG A 483 -11.85 -13.79 11.59
CA ARG A 483 -10.71 -13.88 10.66
C ARG A 483 -10.24 -15.29 10.36
N GLY A 484 -10.71 -16.28 11.11
CA GLY A 484 -10.17 -17.64 11.06
C GLY A 484 -9.01 -17.85 12.04
N PRO A 485 -8.73 -19.10 12.45
CA PRO A 485 -7.47 -19.44 13.09
C PRO A 485 -6.30 -19.11 12.14
N THR A 486 -5.09 -18.98 12.71
CA THR A 486 -3.87 -18.70 11.94
C THR A 486 -3.74 -19.62 10.73
N SER A 487 -3.55 -19.05 9.53
CA SER A 487 -3.47 -19.72 8.21
C SER A 487 -4.78 -19.98 7.47
N PHE A 488 -5.94 -19.58 8.00
CA PHE A 488 -7.22 -19.66 7.28
C PHE A 488 -7.63 -18.30 6.72
N HIS A 489 -7.88 -18.21 5.40
CA HIS A 489 -8.36 -16.99 4.76
C HIS A 489 -9.90 -16.94 4.80
N VAL A 490 -10.47 -16.01 5.57
CA VAL A 490 -11.92 -15.76 5.59
C VAL A 490 -12.27 -14.63 4.64
N ALA A 491 -13.12 -14.91 3.66
CA ALA A 491 -13.60 -13.94 2.67
C ALA A 491 -14.21 -12.67 3.33
N PRO A 492 -13.98 -11.46 2.77
CA PRO A 492 -14.45 -10.20 3.36
C PRO A 492 -15.96 -10.20 3.68
N ARG A 493 -16.79 -10.70 2.75
CA ARG A 493 -18.24 -10.83 2.94
C ARG A 493 -18.61 -11.61 4.20
N THR A 494 -17.91 -12.70 4.48
CA THR A 494 -18.15 -13.50 5.69
C THR A 494 -17.84 -12.71 6.96
N ARG A 495 -16.80 -11.86 6.93
CA ARG A 495 -16.42 -11.01 8.07
C ARG A 495 -17.44 -9.89 8.29
N GLN A 496 -17.94 -9.29 7.20
CA GLN A 496 -19.04 -8.33 7.25
C GLN A 496 -20.32 -8.91 7.87
N ILE A 497 -20.70 -10.14 7.47
CA ILE A 497 -21.85 -10.83 8.08
C ILE A 497 -21.60 -11.08 9.57
N PHE A 498 -20.37 -11.46 9.95
CA PHE A 498 -20.01 -11.61 11.37
C PHE A 498 -20.09 -10.29 12.14
N HIS A 499 -19.70 -9.15 11.56
CA HIS A 499 -19.86 -7.83 12.20
C HIS A 499 -21.33 -7.52 12.50
N LYS A 500 -22.25 -7.92 11.61
CA LYS A 500 -23.70 -7.80 11.84
C LYS A 500 -24.20 -8.77 12.92
N LEU A 501 -23.61 -9.96 13.01
CA LEU A 501 -23.94 -10.99 14.02
C LEU A 501 -23.43 -10.63 15.43
N ARG A 502 -22.23 -10.03 15.51
CA ARG A 502 -21.46 -9.89 16.74
C ARG A 502 -22.23 -9.18 17.88
N PRO A 503 -22.94 -8.06 17.68
CA PRO A 503 -23.69 -7.40 18.76
C PRO A 503 -24.75 -8.33 19.37
N ALA A 504 -25.56 -8.99 18.53
CA ALA A 504 -26.59 -9.91 18.99
C ALA A 504 -26.00 -11.13 19.71
N LEU A 505 -24.85 -11.64 19.25
CA LEU A 505 -24.12 -12.73 19.92
C LEU A 505 -23.67 -12.29 21.32
N LEU A 506 -23.08 -11.10 21.44
CA LEU A 506 -22.63 -10.56 22.73
C LEU A 506 -23.78 -10.31 23.70
N ASP A 507 -24.92 -9.80 23.22
CA ASP A 507 -26.12 -9.58 24.03
C ASP A 507 -26.68 -10.90 24.61
N TRP A 508 -26.55 -12.01 23.87
CA TRP A 508 -26.93 -13.33 24.36
C TRP A 508 -25.90 -13.94 25.30
N LEU A 509 -24.60 -13.77 25.00
CA LEU A 509 -23.53 -14.22 25.89
C LEU A 509 -23.57 -13.50 27.23
N ALA A 510 -23.96 -12.22 27.26
CA ALA A 510 -24.14 -11.45 28.51
C ALA A 510 -25.26 -12.00 29.42
N LYS A 511 -26.15 -12.83 28.88
CA LYS A 511 -27.25 -13.48 29.62
C LYS A 511 -26.93 -14.93 29.99
N ALA A 512 -25.81 -15.47 29.52
CA ALA A 512 -25.38 -16.84 29.81
C ALA A 512 -24.88 -16.96 31.26
N ALA A 513 -25.04 -18.14 31.87
CA ALA A 513 -24.49 -18.44 33.18
C ALA A 513 -22.96 -18.54 33.15
N ASP A 514 -22.39 -19.10 32.07
CA ASP A 514 -20.95 -19.16 31.81
C ASP A 514 -20.62 -18.64 30.39
N PRO A 515 -20.43 -17.31 30.24
CA PRO A 515 -20.15 -16.69 28.93
C PRO A 515 -18.86 -17.21 28.27
N ASP A 516 -17.80 -17.48 29.06
CA ASP A 516 -16.51 -17.97 28.56
C ASP A 516 -16.63 -19.37 27.94
N SER A 517 -17.26 -20.31 28.66
CA SER A 517 -17.48 -21.68 28.17
C SER A 517 -18.41 -21.69 26.96
N THR A 518 -19.46 -20.86 26.99
CA THR A 518 -20.45 -20.74 25.92
C THR A 518 -19.82 -20.21 24.64
N LEU A 519 -19.01 -19.15 24.72
CA LEU A 519 -18.26 -18.61 23.58
C LEU A 519 -17.30 -19.67 23.01
N ASN A 520 -16.59 -20.41 23.86
CA ASN A 520 -15.68 -21.46 23.41
C ASN A 520 -16.41 -22.60 22.66
N GLN A 521 -17.59 -23.02 23.14
CA GLN A 521 -18.42 -23.98 22.41
C GLN A 521 -18.94 -23.43 21.09
N PHE A 522 -19.34 -22.15 21.06
CA PHE A 522 -19.73 -21.48 19.82
C PHE A 522 -18.60 -21.49 18.78
N VAL A 523 -17.37 -21.18 19.19
CA VAL A 523 -16.19 -21.25 18.31
C VAL A 523 -16.00 -22.65 17.74
N ARG A 524 -15.99 -23.67 18.60
CA ARG A 524 -15.87 -25.08 18.18
C ARG A 524 -16.98 -25.50 17.21
N PHE A 525 -18.20 -25.00 17.42
CA PHE A 525 -19.33 -25.27 16.54
C PHE A 525 -19.15 -24.64 15.16
N VAL A 526 -18.74 -23.37 15.11
CA VAL A 526 -18.47 -22.68 13.83
C VAL A 526 -17.35 -23.38 13.05
N GLU A 527 -16.32 -23.85 13.73
CA GLU A 527 -15.24 -24.64 13.12
C GLU A 527 -15.75 -25.98 12.59
N ALA A 528 -16.56 -26.70 13.36
CA ALA A 528 -17.12 -27.99 12.95
C ALA A 528 -18.14 -27.86 11.81
N TYR A 529 -18.92 -26.78 11.76
CA TYR A 529 -19.90 -26.54 10.70
C TYR A 529 -19.24 -26.32 9.33
N GLY A 530 -18.02 -25.77 9.29
CA GLY A 530 -17.20 -25.65 8.07
C GLY A 530 -17.64 -24.56 7.07
N LEU A 531 -18.92 -24.19 7.03
CA LEU A 531 -19.48 -23.17 6.12
C LEU A 531 -19.82 -21.87 6.85
N ARG A 532 -18.78 -21.14 7.30
CA ARG A 532 -18.92 -19.92 8.13
C ARG A 532 -19.88 -18.88 7.56
N SER A 533 -19.78 -18.58 6.27
CA SER A 533 -20.60 -17.55 5.61
C SER A 533 -22.08 -17.87 5.73
N LEU A 534 -22.46 -19.09 5.36
CA LEU A 534 -23.83 -19.57 5.43
C LEU A 534 -24.35 -19.59 6.88
N LEU A 535 -23.54 -20.07 7.82
CA LEU A 535 -23.91 -20.11 9.23
C LEU A 535 -24.16 -18.70 9.79
N PHE A 536 -23.25 -17.76 9.55
CA PHE A 536 -23.43 -16.40 10.03
C PHE A 536 -24.64 -15.72 9.40
N GLU A 537 -24.88 -15.94 8.10
CA GLU A 537 -26.06 -15.39 7.40
C GLU A 537 -27.36 -15.97 7.96
N LEU A 538 -27.39 -17.28 8.24
CA LEU A 538 -28.50 -17.96 8.88
C LEU A 538 -28.80 -17.38 10.26
N LEU A 539 -27.76 -17.17 11.09
CA LEU A 539 -27.92 -16.66 12.46
C LEU A 539 -28.31 -15.18 12.49
N VAL A 540 -27.82 -14.35 11.56
CA VAL A 540 -28.25 -12.95 11.40
C VAL A 540 -29.71 -12.89 10.97
N THR A 541 -30.12 -13.73 10.02
CA THR A 541 -31.49 -13.75 9.50
C THR A 541 -32.48 -14.33 10.50
N ASN A 542 -32.03 -15.21 11.41
CA ASN A 542 -32.86 -15.89 12.40
C ASN A 542 -32.36 -15.65 13.84
N PRO A 543 -32.67 -14.50 14.47
CA PRO A 543 -32.21 -14.18 15.82
C PRO A 543 -32.64 -15.20 16.89
N LYS A 544 -33.80 -15.83 16.72
CA LYS A 544 -34.27 -16.92 17.60
C LYS A 544 -33.36 -18.15 17.56
N LEU A 545 -32.76 -18.43 16.41
CA LEU A 545 -31.84 -19.55 16.27
C LEU A 545 -30.53 -19.29 17.03
N LEU A 546 -30.01 -18.06 16.93
CA LEU A 546 -28.86 -17.62 17.71
C LEU A 546 -29.13 -17.75 19.21
N GLU A 547 -30.29 -17.30 19.68
CA GLU A 547 -30.73 -17.47 21.06
C GLU A 547 -30.70 -18.94 21.50
N LEU A 548 -31.36 -19.83 20.75
CA LEU A 548 -31.44 -21.25 21.07
C LEU A 548 -30.06 -21.91 21.12
N LEU A 549 -29.19 -21.57 20.17
CA LEU A 549 -27.85 -22.11 20.08
C LEU A 549 -26.99 -21.67 21.29
N VAL A 550 -27.03 -20.39 21.66
CA VAL A 550 -26.31 -19.87 22.84
C VAL A 550 -26.85 -20.52 24.12
N LYS A 551 -28.18 -20.57 24.30
CA LYS A 551 -28.79 -21.25 25.46
C LYS A 551 -28.44 -22.73 25.53
N THR A 552 -28.34 -23.41 24.39
CA THR A 552 -27.98 -24.84 24.37
C THR A 552 -26.54 -25.05 24.84
N PHE A 553 -25.60 -24.22 24.36
CA PHE A 553 -24.20 -24.28 24.78
C PHE A 553 -24.00 -23.90 26.25
N ASP A 554 -24.78 -22.96 26.77
CA ASP A 554 -24.76 -22.55 28.18
C ASP A 554 -25.37 -23.63 29.09
N ALA A 555 -26.54 -24.18 28.72
CA ALA A 555 -27.31 -25.07 29.59
C ALA A 555 -26.84 -26.53 29.58
N SER A 556 -26.22 -27.03 28.49
CA SER A 556 -25.88 -28.45 28.37
C SER A 556 -24.64 -28.72 27.52
N ARG A 557 -23.56 -29.15 28.20
CA ARG A 557 -22.34 -29.64 27.55
C ARG A 557 -22.60 -30.85 26.64
N PHE A 558 -23.51 -31.74 27.02
CA PHE A 558 -23.83 -32.92 26.20
C PHE A 558 -24.49 -32.51 24.88
N ALA A 559 -25.49 -31.63 24.93
CA ALA A 559 -26.17 -31.14 23.73
C ALA A 559 -25.23 -30.31 22.85
N GLY A 560 -24.38 -29.47 23.47
CA GLY A 560 -23.35 -28.72 22.76
C GLY A 560 -22.33 -29.60 22.04
N ASP A 561 -21.75 -30.59 22.73
CA ASP A 561 -20.81 -31.53 22.10
C ASP A 561 -21.49 -32.39 21.01
N LEU A 562 -22.79 -32.69 21.14
CA LEU A 562 -23.56 -33.38 20.09
C LEU A 562 -23.72 -32.50 18.84
N LEU A 563 -24.11 -31.23 18.99
CA LEU A 563 -24.20 -30.27 17.88
C LEU A 563 -22.85 -30.03 17.21
N ILE A 564 -21.76 -29.94 17.98
CA ILE A 564 -20.40 -29.80 17.43
C ILE A 564 -20.01 -31.05 16.62
N ARG A 565 -20.33 -32.25 17.10
CA ARG A 565 -20.03 -33.50 16.37
C ARG A 565 -20.92 -33.71 15.15
N ARG A 566 -22.13 -33.16 15.14
CA ARG A 566 -23.12 -33.27 14.06
C ARG A 566 -23.81 -31.94 13.77
N PRO A 567 -23.11 -30.99 13.13
CA PRO A 567 -23.63 -29.64 12.91
C PRO A 567 -24.88 -29.58 12.02
N GLN A 568 -25.08 -30.59 11.16
CA GLN A 568 -26.27 -30.74 10.32
C GLN A 568 -27.59 -30.83 11.11
N LEU A 569 -27.53 -31.22 12.39
CA LEU A 569 -28.72 -31.24 13.25
C LEU A 569 -29.34 -29.85 13.42
N LEU A 570 -28.54 -28.78 13.30
CA LEU A 570 -29.05 -27.40 13.33
C LEU A 570 -30.00 -27.13 12.17
N GLU A 571 -29.69 -27.62 10.97
CA GLU A 571 -30.55 -27.48 9.79
C GLU A 571 -31.83 -28.34 9.93
N ASP A 572 -31.69 -29.55 10.46
CA ASP A 572 -32.83 -30.43 10.69
C ASP A 572 -33.80 -29.89 11.74
N ILE A 573 -33.29 -29.22 12.77
CA ILE A 573 -34.10 -28.54 13.80
C ILE A 573 -34.80 -27.32 13.20
N THR A 574 -34.07 -26.48 12.45
CA THR A 574 -34.63 -25.24 11.87
C THR A 574 -35.66 -25.48 10.78
N ARG A 575 -35.62 -26.63 10.10
CA ARG A 575 -36.63 -27.02 9.10
C ARG A 575 -37.92 -27.56 9.70
N ASP A 576 -37.95 -27.88 10.99
CA ASP A 576 -39.09 -28.50 11.64
C ASP A 576 -39.97 -27.45 12.33
N PRO A 577 -41.14 -27.10 11.75
CA PRO A 577 -41.98 -26.04 12.28
C PRO A 577 -42.61 -26.39 13.63
N THR A 578 -42.59 -27.68 14.03
CA THR A 578 -43.12 -28.20 15.29
C THR A 578 -41.98 -28.69 16.20
N PHE A 579 -40.84 -28.00 16.18
CA PHE A 579 -39.68 -28.36 17.02
C PHE A 579 -39.93 -28.09 18.51
N ASP A 580 -40.68 -27.05 18.84
CA ASP A 580 -41.05 -26.65 20.20
C ASP A 580 -42.26 -27.41 20.75
N GLU A 581 -42.88 -28.28 19.95
CA GLU A 581 -44.04 -29.07 20.34
C GLU A 581 -43.64 -30.49 20.78
N PRO A 582 -44.23 -31.01 21.88
CA PRO A 582 -44.00 -32.37 22.33
C PRO A 582 -44.56 -33.39 21.33
N ARG A 583 -43.74 -34.37 20.95
CA ARG A 583 -44.13 -35.38 19.96
C ARG A 583 -44.69 -36.63 20.60
N SER A 584 -45.81 -37.11 20.07
CA SER A 584 -46.36 -38.41 20.46
C SER A 584 -45.48 -39.57 20.00
N MET A 585 -45.56 -40.71 20.69
CA MET A 585 -44.86 -41.94 20.26
C MET A 585 -45.27 -42.37 18.85
N ALA A 586 -46.56 -42.28 18.52
CA ALA A 586 -47.07 -42.64 17.20
C ALA A 586 -46.48 -41.76 16.09
N GLU A 587 -46.27 -40.47 16.38
CA GLU A 587 -45.65 -39.55 15.44
C GLU A 587 -44.16 -39.81 15.27
N ASN A 588 -43.46 -40.12 16.37
CA ASN A 588 -42.06 -40.51 16.30
C ASN A 588 -41.83 -41.76 15.44
N LEU A 589 -42.70 -42.77 15.58
CA LEU A 589 -42.64 -44.00 14.77
C LEU A 589 -42.90 -43.70 13.28
N ARG A 590 -43.96 -42.93 12.96
CA ARG A 590 -44.27 -42.55 11.57
C ARG A 590 -43.10 -41.83 10.89
N ARG A 591 -42.45 -40.89 11.59
CA ARG A 591 -41.29 -40.17 11.06
C ARG A 591 -40.09 -41.10 10.90
N LEU A 592 -39.85 -42.01 11.86
CA LEU A 592 -38.78 -43.00 11.73
C LEU A 592 -38.96 -43.90 10.49
N ASP A 593 -40.19 -44.34 10.22
CA ASP A 593 -40.52 -45.16 9.03
C ASP A 593 -40.23 -44.41 7.72
N THR A 594 -40.45 -43.09 7.68
CA THR A 594 -40.11 -42.27 6.50
C THR A 594 -38.61 -42.15 6.22
N PHE A 595 -37.73 -42.45 7.18
CA PHE A 595 -36.28 -42.46 6.96
C PHE A 595 -35.75 -43.82 6.43
N GLY A 596 -36.61 -44.82 6.21
CA GLY A 596 -36.26 -46.05 5.49
C GLY A 596 -35.35 -47.02 6.25
N ALA A 597 -35.45 -47.04 7.59
CA ALA A 597 -34.73 -48.01 8.42
C ALA A 597 -35.10 -49.45 8.01
N ASN A 598 -34.12 -50.34 7.90
CA ASN A 598 -34.37 -51.77 7.68
C ASN A 598 -33.37 -52.62 8.48
N ALA A 599 -33.62 -53.94 8.53
CA ALA A 599 -32.83 -54.88 9.33
C ALA A 599 -31.31 -54.86 9.02
N ASN A 600 -30.93 -54.42 7.82
CA ASN A 600 -29.53 -54.35 7.37
C ASN A 600 -28.95 -52.92 7.43
N ASN A 601 -29.75 -51.90 7.75
CA ASN A 601 -29.31 -50.51 7.87
C ASN A 601 -30.05 -49.78 9.01
N LEU A 602 -29.38 -49.66 10.16
CA LEU A 602 -29.87 -48.98 11.36
C LEU A 602 -29.43 -47.52 11.46
N ASP A 603 -28.68 -46.98 10.49
CA ASP A 603 -28.22 -45.59 10.52
C ASP A 603 -29.36 -44.56 10.55
N PRO A 604 -30.49 -44.76 9.85
CA PRO A 604 -31.68 -43.92 10.00
C PRO A 604 -32.20 -43.85 11.44
N VAL A 605 -32.19 -44.98 12.17
CA VAL A 605 -32.62 -45.05 13.58
C VAL A 605 -31.66 -44.27 14.48
N ARG A 606 -30.35 -44.39 14.25
CA ARG A 606 -29.32 -43.66 15.00
C ARG A 606 -29.39 -42.16 14.75
N ALA A 607 -29.62 -41.75 13.50
CA ALA A 607 -29.80 -40.35 13.13
C ALA A 607 -31.09 -39.78 13.76
N TYR A 608 -32.21 -40.52 13.67
CA TYR A 608 -33.47 -40.13 14.28
C TYR A 608 -33.35 -39.93 15.79
N ARG A 609 -32.74 -40.90 16.49
CA ARG A 609 -32.51 -40.83 17.94
C ARG A 609 -31.71 -39.59 18.36
N GLN A 610 -30.77 -39.14 17.54
CA GLN A 610 -29.93 -37.99 17.88
C GLN A 610 -30.59 -36.66 17.54
N ARG A 611 -31.58 -36.65 16.64
CA ARG A 611 -32.38 -35.49 16.30
C ARG A 611 -33.48 -35.23 17.33
N GLN A 612 -34.08 -36.28 17.88
CA GLN A 612 -34.96 -36.18 19.06
C GLN A 612 -34.13 -35.96 20.32
#